data_AF-A0A7S0HLS7-F1
#
_entry.id   AF-A0A7S0HLS7-F1
#
_cell.length_a   1.000
_cell.length_b   1.000
_cell.length_c   1.000
_cell.angle_alpha   90.00
_cell.angle_beta   90.00
_cell.angle_gamma   90.00
#
_symmetry.space_group_name_H-M   'P 1'
#
loop_
_entity.id
_entity.type
_entity.pdbx_description
1 polymer ?
#
loop_
_entity_poly.entity_id
_entity_poly.type
_entity_poly.pdbx_seq_one_letter_code
_entity_poly.pdbx_strand_id
1 'polypeptide(L)'
;PSFGSRATVAAMLALFAVATTSLLLPRAPAPRMEVKTPSPAVTGNRKVLIPVFPEACEYTGITLTRYMNEVARANPELLDLETLISSISTACKTIKMLVERSHLTGLVGYADGGGSINVQGEEQKTLDVITNDVLKKALRFTGKMGVIASEEEDIPVEVGDSSGLPVYDTTALMDETGRYTAVFDPLDGSSNVDAGIPTGTIFGIFEDDQTCIVPEEGCEPDLAEPDKECDDTVTEASAQCMAATLQPGTSLVASGYCLYSSSTFFCLTLGAGVQMFTLDTSIGEFVLTHPNLKIPDRGSIYSMNEANRPFWDPPLRAYVEDLQMGKGESEVTYTSRYIGSMVGDVHRTLLYGGLFGYPADDKNRNGKIRLLYEAAPMAYLVEQAGGLATTGKTRIMDLVPQNVHQRIPVILGSPDDVRECRRYYDAFTSTATMDDSEEAQAIRTRCFSRLTPGQLLDTTMDTTPDSIALDTTGDGTVDKVVPIEDKDKYIVGEDA
;
A
#
# COMPACT_ATOMS: atom_id res chain seq x y z
N PRO A 1 -38.03 -57.17 58.98
CA PRO A 1 -37.29 -57.61 60.19
C PRO A 1 -35.87 -57.02 60.21
N SER A 2 -35.47 -56.15 61.14
CA SER A 2 -36.12 -55.70 62.38
C SER A 2 -35.68 -54.27 62.76
N PHE A 3 -36.54 -53.61 63.54
CA PHE A 3 -36.34 -52.48 64.45
C PHE A 3 -34.94 -52.37 65.11
N GLY A 4 -34.47 -51.19 65.55
CA GLY A 4 -35.09 -49.85 65.65
C GLY A 4 -34.04 -48.72 65.80
N SER A 5 -34.40 -47.44 65.60
CA SER A 5 -34.88 -46.49 66.64
C SER A 5 -33.75 -46.05 67.60
N ARG A 6 -33.39 -44.76 67.79
CA ARG A 6 -34.12 -43.49 67.57
C ARG A 6 -33.18 -42.27 67.61
N ALA A 7 -33.73 -41.09 67.30
CA ALA A 7 -33.33 -39.73 67.72
C ALA A 7 -32.16 -39.01 66.99
N THR A 8 -32.12 -37.68 66.78
CA THR A 8 -33.08 -36.58 66.52
C THR A 8 -32.22 -35.31 66.22
N VAL A 9 -32.76 -34.33 65.49
CA VAL A 9 -32.35 -32.89 65.45
C VAL A 9 -31.08 -32.45 64.66
N ALA A 10 -31.31 -31.44 63.81
CA ALA A 10 -30.41 -30.41 63.26
C ALA A 10 -29.14 -30.81 62.46
N ALA A 11 -29.24 -30.66 61.14
CA ALA A 11 -28.10 -30.41 60.26
C ALA A 11 -28.00 -28.91 59.95
N MET A 12 -27.13 -28.18 60.66
CA MET A 12 -26.65 -26.85 60.26
C MET A 12 -25.33 -26.54 60.97
N LEU A 13 -24.36 -25.98 60.23
CA LEU A 13 -23.01 -25.54 60.67
C LEU A 13 -22.13 -26.58 61.41
N ALA A 14 -21.20 -27.20 60.69
CA ALA A 14 -19.77 -27.30 61.07
C ALA A 14 -18.96 -28.11 60.04
N LEU A 15 -18.09 -27.44 59.28
CA LEU A 15 -16.88 -28.06 58.72
C LEU A 15 -15.81 -26.97 58.49
N PHE A 16 -15.17 -26.61 59.60
CA PHE A 16 -13.94 -25.83 59.65
C PHE A 16 -12.85 -26.68 60.28
N ALA A 17 -11.59 -26.36 59.98
CA ALA A 17 -10.34 -26.92 60.53
C ALA A 17 -9.82 -28.25 59.92
N VAL A 18 -9.04 -28.11 58.85
CA VAL A 18 -7.70 -28.73 58.79
C VAL A 18 -6.68 -27.58 58.66
N ALA A 19 -5.53 -27.73 59.31
CA ALA A 19 -4.65 -26.62 59.65
C ALA A 19 -3.83 -26.05 58.47
N THR A 20 -3.50 -24.77 58.61
CA THR A 20 -2.63 -23.99 57.74
C THR A 20 -1.17 -24.46 57.77
N THR A 21 -0.57 -24.64 56.60
CA THR A 21 0.89 -24.49 56.42
C THR A 21 1.12 -23.51 55.28
N SER A 22 1.57 -22.29 55.60
CA SER A 22 1.76 -21.22 54.61
C SER A 22 2.98 -21.48 53.73
N LEU A 23 2.74 -21.86 52.47
CA LEU A 23 3.70 -21.67 51.39
C LEU A 23 3.40 -20.34 50.70
N LEU A 24 4.02 -19.28 51.20
CA LEU A 24 4.11 -17.99 50.54
C LEU A 24 5.00 -18.13 49.30
N LEU A 25 4.43 -18.62 48.20
CA LEU A 25 5.01 -18.43 46.88
C LEU A 25 5.03 -16.92 46.60
N PRO A 26 6.20 -16.32 46.28
CA PRO A 26 6.25 -14.92 45.94
C PRO A 26 5.40 -14.68 44.70
N ARG A 27 4.44 -13.76 44.81
CA ARG A 27 3.62 -13.31 43.68
C ARG A 27 4.57 -12.72 42.64
N ALA A 28 4.81 -13.46 41.55
CA ALA A 28 5.63 -12.97 40.45
C ALA A 28 5.07 -11.62 39.99
N PRO A 29 5.91 -10.60 39.77
CA PRO A 29 5.44 -9.35 39.20
C PRO A 29 4.80 -9.65 37.85
N ALA A 30 3.73 -8.92 37.51
CA ALA A 30 3.12 -9.03 36.19
C ALA A 30 4.20 -8.86 35.10
N PRO A 31 4.15 -9.63 34.00
CA PRO A 31 5.17 -9.55 32.96
C PRO A 31 5.25 -8.12 32.45
N ARG A 32 6.41 -7.51 32.67
CA ARG A 32 6.69 -6.13 32.28
C ARG A 32 6.89 -6.14 30.76
N MET A 33 6.16 -5.32 30.02
CA MET A 33 6.43 -5.14 28.58
C MET A 33 7.88 -4.73 28.39
N GLU A 34 8.69 -5.58 27.76
CA GLU A 34 10.03 -5.22 27.32
C GLU A 34 9.94 -4.57 25.95
N VAL A 35 9.99 -3.23 25.93
CA VAL A 35 10.11 -2.45 24.71
C VAL A 35 11.55 -2.53 24.21
N LYS A 36 11.76 -3.10 23.03
CA LYS A 36 13.05 -3.01 22.33
C LYS A 36 13.18 -1.65 21.65
N THR A 37 14.30 -0.97 21.86
CA THR A 37 14.67 0.25 21.12
C THR A 37 15.06 -0.09 19.67
N PRO A 38 14.56 0.64 18.66
CA PRO A 38 14.84 0.34 17.25
C PRO A 38 16.25 0.74 16.79
N SER A 39 16.68 0.13 15.69
CA SER A 39 17.87 0.49 14.90
C SER A 39 17.74 1.91 14.32
N PRO A 40 18.84 2.65 14.07
CA PRO A 40 18.75 4.04 13.62
C PRO A 40 18.41 4.22 12.14
N ALA A 41 17.73 5.34 11.85
CA ALA A 41 17.60 6.04 10.57
C ALA A 41 16.81 5.37 9.42
N VAL A 42 15.51 5.67 9.37
CA VAL A 42 14.93 6.45 8.25
C VAL A 42 14.13 7.61 8.88
N THR A 43 13.98 8.72 8.17
CA THR A 43 13.55 10.03 8.70
C THR A 43 12.10 10.10 9.19
N GLY A 44 11.92 10.73 10.34
CA GLY A 44 10.75 11.59 10.61
C GLY A 44 9.36 10.95 10.74
N ASN A 45 9.20 9.77 11.37
CA ASN A 45 7.86 9.23 11.61
C ASN A 45 7.63 8.58 12.98
N ARG A 46 6.34 8.46 13.33
CA ARG A 46 5.78 8.02 14.63
C ARG A 46 6.48 6.74 15.16
N LYS A 47 6.97 6.75 16.40
CA LYS A 47 7.59 5.55 17.03
C LYS A 47 6.52 4.56 17.49
N VAL A 48 5.97 3.79 16.57
CA VAL A 48 5.02 2.71 16.88
C VAL A 48 5.71 1.63 17.71
N LEU A 49 5.18 1.38 18.90
CA LEU A 49 5.62 0.34 19.82
C LEU A 49 5.04 -1.00 19.37
N ILE A 50 5.87 -1.84 18.75
CA ILE A 50 5.49 -3.22 18.43
C ILE A 50 5.50 -4.05 19.74
N PRO A 51 4.37 -4.67 20.12
CA PRO A 51 4.30 -5.51 21.32
C PRO A 51 5.12 -6.79 21.12
N VAL A 52 5.75 -7.25 22.20
CA VAL A 52 6.33 -8.59 22.28
C VAL A 52 5.24 -9.55 22.72
N PHE A 53 5.09 -10.68 22.04
CA PHE A 53 4.10 -11.71 22.35
C PHE A 53 4.74 -12.83 23.20
N PRO A 54 4.70 -12.76 24.55
CA PRO A 54 5.37 -13.75 25.40
C PRO A 54 4.70 -15.13 25.38
N GLU A 55 3.39 -15.18 25.11
CA GLU A 55 2.59 -16.39 25.05
C GLU A 55 1.78 -16.39 23.75
N ALA A 56 2.09 -17.34 22.86
CA ALA A 56 1.27 -17.66 21.69
C ALA A 56 0.43 -18.92 22.00
N CYS A 57 -0.79 -19.00 21.48
CA CYS A 57 -1.57 -20.23 21.56
C CYS A 57 -0.94 -21.26 20.61
N GLU A 58 -0.55 -22.43 21.11
CA GLU A 58 0.13 -23.47 20.31
C GLU A 58 -0.71 -23.97 19.13
N TYR A 59 -2.05 -23.90 19.24
CA TYR A 59 -2.98 -24.36 18.21
C TYR A 59 -3.42 -23.30 17.20
N THR A 60 -3.43 -22.01 17.57
CA THR A 60 -3.96 -20.92 16.71
C THR A 60 -2.95 -19.81 16.42
N GLY A 61 -1.76 -19.85 17.02
CA GLY A 61 -0.76 -18.79 16.91
C GLY A 61 -1.23 -17.44 17.44
N ILE A 62 -0.77 -16.37 16.78
CA ILE A 62 -1.18 -14.98 17.02
C ILE A 62 -2.02 -14.55 15.82
N THR A 63 -3.32 -14.30 16.02
CA THR A 63 -4.19 -13.82 14.93
C THR A 63 -3.95 -12.34 14.63
N LEU A 64 -4.30 -11.88 13.43
CA LEU A 64 -4.27 -10.46 13.05
C LEU A 64 -5.07 -9.60 14.03
N THR A 65 -6.28 -10.05 14.40
CA THR A 65 -7.11 -9.40 15.42
C THR A 65 -6.38 -9.26 16.75
N ARG A 66 -5.72 -10.32 17.23
CA ARG A 66 -4.92 -10.26 18.46
C ARG A 66 -3.73 -9.31 18.32
N TYR A 67 -2.99 -9.41 17.21
CA TYR A 67 -1.86 -8.56 16.91
C TYR A 67 -2.24 -7.08 16.96
N MET A 68 -3.28 -6.68 16.22
CA MET A 68 -3.73 -5.29 16.17
C MET A 68 -4.29 -4.81 17.51
N ASN A 69 -4.98 -5.66 18.27
CA ASN A 69 -5.43 -5.33 19.62
C ASN A 69 -4.26 -5.08 20.59
N GLU A 70 -3.19 -5.88 20.54
CA GLU A 70 -2.00 -5.64 21.36
C GLU A 70 -1.22 -4.38 20.89
N VAL A 71 -1.16 -4.10 19.59
CA VAL A 71 -0.59 -2.86 19.03
C VAL A 71 -1.38 -1.63 19.47
N ALA A 72 -2.71 -1.62 19.33
CA ALA A 72 -3.56 -0.50 19.72
C ALA A 72 -3.54 -0.25 21.25
N ARG A 73 -3.35 -1.31 22.06
CA ARG A 73 -3.15 -1.17 23.51
C ARG A 73 -1.79 -0.56 23.88
N ALA A 74 -0.76 -0.76 23.07
CA ALA A 74 0.55 -0.14 23.23
C ALA A 74 0.61 1.28 22.63
N ASN A 75 -0.22 1.56 21.62
CA ASN A 75 -0.28 2.80 20.86
C ASN A 75 -1.77 3.24 20.74
N PRO A 76 -2.35 3.88 21.79
CA PRO A 76 -3.77 4.22 21.82
C PRO A 76 -4.25 5.08 20.65
N GLU A 77 -3.33 5.83 20.02
CA GLU A 77 -3.58 6.66 18.86
C GLU A 77 -3.78 5.90 17.54
N LEU A 78 -3.52 4.59 17.53
CA LEU A 78 -3.76 3.65 16.41
C LEU A 78 -5.05 2.84 16.58
N LEU A 79 -5.91 3.17 17.54
CA LEU A 79 -7.15 2.42 17.80
C LEU A 79 -8.09 2.42 16.58
N ASP A 80 -8.26 3.56 15.92
CA ASP A 80 -9.07 3.66 14.70
C ASP A 80 -8.51 2.81 13.55
N LEU A 81 -7.17 2.72 13.48
CA LEU A 81 -6.46 1.94 12.48
C LEU A 81 -6.60 0.42 12.70
N GLU A 82 -6.80 -0.05 13.94
CA GLU A 82 -7.18 -1.44 14.21
C GLU A 82 -8.53 -1.77 13.55
N THR A 83 -9.51 -0.90 13.67
CA THR A 83 -10.84 -1.08 13.09
C THR A 83 -10.79 -1.07 11.55
N LEU A 84 -10.00 -0.16 10.96
CA LEU A 84 -9.74 -0.14 9.51
C LEU A 84 -9.10 -1.44 9.01
N ILE A 85 -7.99 -1.87 9.62
CA ILE A 85 -7.28 -3.10 9.21
C ILE A 85 -8.16 -4.34 9.43
N SER A 86 -8.96 -4.39 10.50
CA SER A 86 -9.94 -5.46 10.75
C SER A 86 -10.98 -5.55 9.63
N SER A 87 -11.52 -4.40 9.19
CA SER A 87 -12.47 -4.33 8.08
C SER A 87 -11.84 -4.74 6.74
N ILE A 88 -10.65 -4.21 6.41
CA ILE A 88 -9.89 -4.59 5.22
C ILE A 88 -9.61 -6.10 5.22
N SER A 89 -9.24 -6.69 6.36
CA SER A 89 -9.00 -8.14 6.46
C SER A 89 -10.28 -8.94 6.16
N THR A 90 -11.45 -8.42 6.50
CA THR A 90 -12.76 -9.04 6.22
C THR A 90 -13.14 -8.90 4.74
N ALA A 91 -12.85 -7.75 4.12
CA ALA A 91 -12.94 -7.56 2.68
C ALA A 91 -12.04 -8.56 1.94
N CYS A 92 -10.77 -8.70 2.32
CA CYS A 92 -9.83 -9.65 1.73
C CYS A 92 -10.28 -11.12 1.88
N LYS A 93 -10.85 -11.51 3.04
CA LYS A 93 -11.48 -12.85 3.20
C LYS A 93 -12.64 -13.07 2.22
N THR A 94 -13.39 -12.02 1.89
CA THR A 94 -14.49 -12.04 0.92
C THR A 94 -13.99 -12.11 -0.52
N ILE A 95 -13.02 -11.26 -0.89
CA ILE A 95 -12.38 -11.23 -2.22
C ILE A 95 -11.71 -12.58 -2.52
N LYS A 96 -10.99 -13.17 -1.54
CA LYS A 96 -10.43 -14.52 -1.63
C LYS A 96 -11.47 -15.54 -2.08
N MET A 97 -12.68 -15.51 -1.50
CA MET A 97 -13.77 -16.42 -1.83
C MET A 97 -14.34 -16.17 -3.24
N LEU A 98 -14.44 -14.90 -3.66
CA LEU A 98 -14.85 -14.53 -5.01
C LEU A 98 -13.86 -15.01 -6.08
N VAL A 99 -12.56 -14.78 -5.87
CA VAL A 99 -11.48 -15.20 -6.78
C VAL A 99 -11.43 -16.74 -6.88
N GLU A 100 -11.41 -17.45 -5.75
CA GLU A 100 -11.36 -18.92 -5.68
C GLU A 100 -12.56 -19.60 -6.35
N ARG A 101 -13.72 -18.93 -6.38
CA ARG A 101 -14.97 -19.48 -6.95
C ARG A 101 -15.33 -18.90 -8.32
N SER A 102 -14.55 -17.97 -8.85
CA SER A 102 -14.85 -17.21 -10.08
C SER A 102 -15.26 -18.09 -11.27
N HIS A 103 -14.51 -19.16 -11.56
CA HIS A 103 -14.85 -20.14 -12.62
C HIS A 103 -16.12 -20.97 -12.33
N LEU A 104 -16.53 -21.11 -11.07
CA LEU A 104 -17.73 -21.85 -10.65
C LEU A 104 -18.99 -20.97 -10.65
N THR A 105 -18.83 -19.68 -10.37
CA THR A 105 -19.92 -18.70 -10.33
C THR A 105 -20.12 -17.97 -11.65
N GLY A 106 -19.22 -18.13 -12.62
CA GLY A 106 -19.28 -17.44 -13.91
C GLY A 106 -18.89 -15.96 -13.83
N LEU A 107 -18.07 -15.59 -12.84
CA LEU A 107 -17.54 -14.21 -12.67
C LEU A 107 -16.26 -13.95 -13.47
N VAL A 108 -15.77 -14.97 -14.20
CA VAL A 108 -14.65 -14.86 -15.15
C VAL A 108 -15.07 -14.11 -16.41
N GLY A 109 -14.16 -13.29 -16.95
CA GLY A 109 -14.42 -12.40 -18.09
C GLY A 109 -15.04 -11.03 -17.75
N TYR A 110 -15.47 -10.34 -18.81
CA TYR A 110 -15.85 -8.93 -18.78
C TYR A 110 -17.24 -8.67 -18.18
N ALA A 111 -17.43 -7.48 -17.61
CA ALA A 111 -18.76 -7.01 -17.24
C ALA A 111 -19.66 -6.86 -18.50
N ASP A 112 -20.96 -7.08 -18.33
CA ASP A 112 -22.02 -6.98 -19.35
C ASP A 112 -21.76 -7.67 -20.71
N GLY A 113 -20.88 -8.69 -20.73
CA GLY A 113 -20.54 -9.44 -21.95
C GLY A 113 -19.47 -8.77 -22.82
N GLY A 114 -18.80 -7.73 -22.32
CA GLY A 114 -17.74 -6.98 -22.99
C GLY A 114 -18.22 -5.64 -23.54
N GLY A 115 -17.46 -4.58 -23.27
CA GLY A 115 -17.72 -3.23 -23.77
C GLY A 115 -17.66 -2.12 -22.71
N SER A 116 -17.69 -2.45 -21.42
CA SER A 116 -17.35 -1.51 -20.35
C SER A 116 -15.84 -1.26 -20.36
N ILE A 117 -15.44 -0.06 -20.79
CA ILE A 117 -14.05 0.41 -20.76
C ILE A 117 -13.91 1.25 -19.50
N ASN A 118 -12.97 0.91 -18.63
CA ASN A 118 -12.68 1.68 -17.42
C ASN A 118 -11.99 3.01 -17.76
N VAL A 119 -11.84 3.85 -16.75
CA VAL A 119 -11.33 5.24 -16.83
C VAL A 119 -9.90 5.34 -17.40
N GLN A 120 -9.20 4.20 -17.48
CA GLN A 120 -7.80 4.09 -17.92
C GLN A 120 -7.66 3.48 -19.32
N GLY A 121 -8.78 3.18 -19.98
CA GLY A 121 -8.83 2.58 -21.32
C GLY A 121 -8.68 1.05 -21.33
N GLU A 122 -8.87 0.35 -20.20
CA GLU A 122 -8.81 -1.11 -20.10
C GLU A 122 -10.24 -1.70 -20.04
N GLU A 123 -10.46 -2.90 -20.58
CA GLU A 123 -11.77 -3.55 -20.54
C GLU A 123 -12.05 -4.11 -19.12
N GLN A 124 -13.04 -3.54 -18.44
CA GLN A 124 -13.31 -3.81 -17.03
C GLN A 124 -13.87 -5.23 -16.82
N LYS A 125 -13.29 -5.99 -15.88
CA LYS A 125 -13.80 -7.33 -15.54
C LYS A 125 -14.88 -7.25 -14.47
N THR A 126 -15.78 -8.24 -14.48
CA THR A 126 -16.88 -8.34 -13.50
C THR A 126 -16.37 -8.40 -12.06
N LEU A 127 -15.23 -9.06 -11.83
CA LEU A 127 -14.61 -9.14 -10.50
C LEU A 127 -14.07 -7.80 -10.02
N ASP A 128 -13.61 -6.93 -10.91
CA ASP A 128 -12.91 -5.69 -10.53
C ASP A 128 -13.93 -4.72 -9.92
N VAL A 129 -15.08 -4.58 -10.58
CA VAL A 129 -16.28 -3.89 -10.05
C VAL A 129 -16.68 -4.46 -8.69
N ILE A 130 -16.86 -5.78 -8.57
CA ILE A 130 -17.34 -6.41 -7.32
C ILE A 130 -16.33 -6.25 -6.18
N THR A 131 -15.03 -6.36 -6.46
CA THR A 131 -13.98 -6.28 -5.43
C THR A 131 -13.74 -4.85 -4.95
N ASN A 132 -13.81 -3.86 -5.85
CA ASN A 132 -13.90 -2.44 -5.52
C ASN A 132 -15.06 -2.18 -4.55
N ASP A 133 -16.25 -2.66 -4.93
CA ASP A 133 -17.50 -2.48 -4.20
C ASP A 133 -17.47 -3.13 -2.79
N VAL A 134 -16.81 -4.28 -2.64
CA VAL A 134 -16.55 -4.95 -1.35
C VAL A 134 -15.63 -4.13 -0.45
N LEU A 135 -14.56 -3.54 -0.99
CA LEU A 135 -13.62 -2.70 -0.22
C LEU A 135 -14.24 -1.35 0.16
N LYS A 136 -14.91 -0.67 -0.77
CA LYS A 136 -15.66 0.58 -0.52
C LYS A 136 -16.64 0.38 0.64
N LYS A 137 -17.45 -0.68 0.59
CA LYS A 137 -18.44 -0.98 1.65
C LYS A 137 -17.79 -1.33 2.98
N ALA A 138 -16.73 -2.14 2.97
CA ALA A 138 -15.98 -2.48 4.19
C ALA A 138 -15.39 -1.23 4.86
N LEU A 139 -14.78 -0.32 4.10
CA LEU A 139 -14.19 0.92 4.61
C LEU A 139 -15.25 1.93 5.07
N ARG A 140 -16.32 2.16 4.27
CA ARG A 140 -17.45 3.05 4.61
C ARG A 140 -18.03 2.74 5.99
N PHE A 141 -18.35 1.48 6.27
CA PHE A 141 -19.01 1.10 7.53
C PHE A 141 -18.09 1.13 8.77
N THR A 142 -16.84 1.58 8.65
CA THR A 142 -15.98 1.86 9.82
C THR A 142 -16.28 3.21 10.48
N GLY A 143 -16.78 4.20 9.73
CA GLY A 143 -16.93 5.58 10.21
C GLY A 143 -15.59 6.23 10.60
N LYS A 144 -14.51 5.89 9.90
CA LYS A 144 -13.13 6.40 10.13
C LYS A 144 -12.49 7.03 8.89
N MET A 145 -13.16 6.97 7.76
CA MET A 145 -12.66 7.40 6.45
C MET A 145 -13.16 8.80 6.13
N GLY A 146 -12.26 9.71 5.75
CA GLY A 146 -12.62 10.99 5.12
C GLY A 146 -12.76 10.83 3.61
N VAL A 147 -11.73 10.24 2.97
CA VAL A 147 -11.69 10.03 1.51
C VAL A 147 -11.32 8.59 1.16
N ILE A 148 -11.92 8.07 0.08
CA ILE A 148 -11.57 6.78 -0.53
C ILE A 148 -11.19 7.01 -2.01
N ALA A 149 -9.97 6.64 -2.40
CA ALA A 149 -9.57 6.58 -3.80
C ALA A 149 -9.31 5.12 -4.21
N SER A 150 -9.82 4.74 -5.38
CA SER A 150 -9.72 3.40 -5.94
C SER A 150 -9.07 3.45 -7.32
N GLU A 151 -8.49 2.36 -7.77
CA GLU A 151 -8.06 2.19 -9.15
C GLU A 151 -9.25 2.36 -10.13
N GLU A 152 -10.43 1.85 -9.75
CA GLU A 152 -11.61 1.68 -10.61
C GLU A 152 -12.53 2.92 -10.73
N GLU A 153 -12.16 4.07 -10.17
CA GLU A 153 -13.02 5.28 -10.08
C GLU A 153 -12.32 6.51 -10.67
N ASP A 154 -13.05 7.36 -11.41
CA ASP A 154 -12.52 8.62 -12.00
C ASP A 154 -12.18 9.71 -10.96
N ILE A 155 -12.94 9.74 -9.86
CA ILE A 155 -12.95 10.81 -8.86
C ILE A 155 -12.90 10.13 -7.48
N PRO A 156 -12.14 10.65 -6.50
CA PRO A 156 -12.19 10.16 -5.13
C PRO A 156 -13.63 10.16 -4.59
N VAL A 157 -14.03 9.03 -4.02
CA VAL A 157 -15.39 8.84 -3.50
C VAL A 157 -15.45 9.36 -2.07
N GLU A 158 -16.39 10.28 -1.83
CA GLU A 158 -16.76 10.90 -0.54
C GLU A 158 -17.52 9.87 0.41
N VAL A 159 -17.88 10.14 1.70
CA VAL A 159 -18.30 9.11 2.75
C VAL A 159 -19.68 9.11 3.60
N GLY A 160 -20.47 10.19 3.81
CA GLY A 160 -21.79 10.35 4.53
C GLY A 160 -22.98 11.10 3.80
N ASP A 161 -23.96 11.81 4.44
CA ASP A 161 -24.93 12.78 3.82
C ASP A 161 -25.57 13.73 4.88
N SER A 162 -26.19 14.86 4.47
CA SER A 162 -26.69 15.92 5.37
C SER A 162 -28.14 15.76 5.90
N SER A 163 -28.75 14.58 5.78
CA SER A 163 -30.17 14.37 6.12
C SER A 163 -30.46 13.95 7.57
N GLY A 164 -29.43 13.60 8.35
CA GLY A 164 -29.59 13.12 9.74
C GLY A 164 -30.34 11.79 9.88
N LEU A 165 -30.59 11.10 8.77
CA LEU A 165 -31.25 9.79 8.69
C LEU A 165 -30.42 8.88 7.77
N PRO A 166 -30.31 7.57 8.05
CA PRO A 166 -29.50 6.68 7.22
C PRO A 166 -30.21 6.39 5.88
N VAL A 167 -29.87 7.17 4.85
CA VAL A 167 -30.21 6.90 3.45
C VAL A 167 -29.09 6.08 2.81
N TYR A 168 -29.45 4.95 2.20
CA TYR A 168 -28.50 4.00 1.62
C TYR A 168 -28.28 4.25 0.13
N ASP A 169 -27.84 5.46 -0.24
CA ASP A 169 -27.33 5.67 -1.60
C ASP A 169 -25.88 5.16 -1.73
N THR A 170 -25.46 4.90 -2.97
CA THR A 170 -24.40 3.94 -3.32
C THR A 170 -23.21 4.54 -4.05
N THR A 171 -23.25 5.81 -4.43
CA THR A 171 -22.36 6.41 -5.44
C THR A 171 -21.45 7.51 -4.92
N ALA A 172 -21.94 8.41 -4.08
CA ALA A 172 -21.20 9.50 -3.42
C ALA A 172 -21.87 9.83 -2.10
N LEU A 173 -21.22 10.62 -1.25
CA LEU A 173 -21.54 10.77 0.16
C LEU A 173 -20.78 12.03 0.72
N MET A 174 -20.70 12.37 2.02
CA MET A 174 -19.46 12.91 2.71
C MET A 174 -19.46 12.78 4.26
N ASP A 175 -18.40 12.24 4.89
CA ASP A 175 -18.29 12.11 6.38
C ASP A 175 -17.13 12.95 6.90
N GLU A 176 -17.50 14.14 7.36
CA GLU A 176 -16.66 15.22 7.88
C GLU A 176 -15.89 14.85 9.17
N THR A 177 -16.01 13.61 9.66
CA THR A 177 -15.38 13.15 10.91
C THR A 177 -14.26 12.12 10.72
N GLY A 178 -14.00 11.68 9.48
CA GLY A 178 -12.99 10.69 9.15
C GLY A 178 -11.54 11.21 9.26
N ARG A 179 -10.68 10.50 9.98
CA ARG A 179 -9.26 10.87 10.19
C ARG A 179 -8.31 10.35 9.10
N TYR A 180 -8.76 9.42 8.27
CA TYR A 180 -7.90 8.68 7.36
C TYR A 180 -8.38 8.75 5.92
N THR A 181 -7.42 8.72 5.01
CA THR A 181 -7.64 8.60 3.56
C THR A 181 -7.08 7.26 3.09
N ALA A 182 -7.89 6.46 2.39
CA ALA A 182 -7.49 5.14 1.91
C ALA A 182 -7.36 5.15 0.39
N VAL A 183 -6.26 4.57 -0.08
CA VAL A 183 -5.99 4.33 -1.49
C VAL A 183 -5.87 2.84 -1.70
N PHE A 184 -6.52 2.26 -2.72
CA PHE A 184 -6.40 0.82 -2.97
C PHE A 184 -6.50 0.42 -4.44
N ASP A 185 -5.80 -0.65 -4.79
CA ASP A 185 -6.06 -1.48 -5.95
C ASP A 185 -6.88 -2.68 -5.47
N PRO A 186 -8.15 -2.83 -5.90
CA PRO A 186 -9.01 -3.88 -5.40
C PRO A 186 -8.58 -5.28 -5.87
N LEU A 187 -8.01 -5.40 -7.08
CA LEU A 187 -7.64 -6.69 -7.68
C LEU A 187 -6.47 -6.58 -8.69
N ASP A 188 -5.25 -6.33 -8.19
CA ASP A 188 -4.00 -6.44 -8.95
C ASP A 188 -3.95 -7.77 -9.71
N GLY A 189 -3.67 -7.67 -11.00
CA GLY A 189 -3.58 -8.80 -11.90
C GLY A 189 -4.93 -9.42 -12.24
N SER A 190 -6.05 -8.69 -12.21
CA SER A 190 -7.37 -9.22 -12.62
C SER A 190 -7.36 -9.93 -13.99
N SER A 191 -6.51 -9.46 -14.91
CA SER A 191 -6.20 -10.10 -16.19
C SER A 191 -5.86 -11.60 -16.06
N ASN A 192 -5.21 -11.99 -14.96
CA ASN A 192 -4.70 -13.33 -14.67
C ASN A 192 -5.73 -14.30 -14.04
N VAL A 193 -6.87 -13.81 -13.53
CA VAL A 193 -7.85 -14.65 -12.82
C VAL A 193 -8.36 -15.80 -13.70
N ASP A 194 -8.66 -15.52 -14.97
CA ASP A 194 -9.20 -16.51 -15.90
C ASP A 194 -8.22 -17.69 -16.12
N ALA A 195 -6.91 -17.44 -15.96
CA ALA A 195 -5.84 -18.42 -16.06
C ALA A 195 -5.50 -19.14 -14.73
N GLY A 196 -6.14 -18.78 -13.61
CA GLY A 196 -5.86 -19.34 -12.28
C GLY A 196 -4.47 -18.97 -11.74
N ILE A 197 -3.91 -17.87 -12.21
CA ILE A 197 -2.61 -17.31 -11.79
C ILE A 197 -2.82 -16.39 -10.57
N PRO A 198 -1.84 -16.22 -9.66
CA PRO A 198 -2.00 -15.40 -8.46
C PRO A 198 -2.38 -13.94 -8.76
N THR A 199 -3.21 -13.38 -7.89
CA THR A 199 -3.68 -11.98 -7.91
C THR A 199 -3.65 -11.41 -6.49
N GLY A 200 -3.95 -10.14 -6.29
CA GLY A 200 -4.02 -9.58 -4.94
C GLY A 200 -4.80 -8.29 -4.81
N THR A 201 -4.92 -7.79 -3.59
CA THR A 201 -5.44 -6.45 -3.27
C THR A 201 -4.29 -5.64 -2.67
N ILE A 202 -4.13 -4.37 -3.06
CA ILE A 202 -3.11 -3.46 -2.52
C ILE A 202 -3.84 -2.34 -1.77
N PHE A 203 -3.32 -1.90 -0.61
CA PHE A 203 -3.88 -0.74 0.10
C PHE A 203 -2.82 0.11 0.77
N GLY A 204 -3.03 1.43 0.74
CA GLY A 204 -2.33 2.44 1.52
C GLY A 204 -3.32 3.23 2.37
N ILE A 205 -2.90 3.65 3.56
CA ILE A 205 -3.69 4.51 4.45
C ILE A 205 -2.82 5.71 4.82
N PHE A 206 -3.32 6.91 4.53
CA PHE A 206 -2.79 8.19 4.94
C PHE A 206 -3.56 8.70 6.17
N GLU A 207 -2.88 9.46 7.04
CA GLU A 207 -3.57 10.32 8.00
C GLU A 207 -3.94 11.63 7.28
N ASP A 208 -5.17 12.08 7.46
CA ASP A 208 -5.65 13.28 6.80
C ASP A 208 -5.08 14.54 7.46
N ASP A 209 -4.82 15.57 6.67
CA ASP A 209 -4.58 16.91 7.24
C ASP A 209 -5.94 17.51 7.58
N GLN A 210 -6.06 18.21 8.70
CA GLN A 210 -7.34 18.63 9.30
C GLN A 210 -8.01 19.80 8.55
N THR A 211 -7.74 19.93 7.26
CA THR A 211 -8.09 21.04 6.37
C THR A 211 -9.08 20.65 5.28
N CYS A 212 -9.35 19.36 5.03
CA CYS A 212 -10.54 18.97 4.27
C CYS A 212 -11.81 19.15 5.12
N ILE A 213 -12.39 20.34 5.03
CA ILE A 213 -13.78 20.62 5.44
C ILE A 213 -14.47 21.18 4.21
N VAL A 214 -15.35 20.39 3.59
CA VAL A 214 -16.23 20.89 2.53
C VAL A 214 -17.35 21.72 3.18
N PRO A 215 -17.50 23.02 2.90
CA PRO A 215 -18.57 23.81 3.50
C PRO A 215 -19.94 23.41 2.94
N GLU A 216 -20.96 23.26 3.80
CA GLU A 216 -22.37 23.17 3.41
C GLU A 216 -22.90 24.52 2.84
N GLU A 217 -22.48 24.93 1.64
CA GLU A 217 -23.09 26.03 0.89
C GLU A 217 -23.18 25.67 -0.61
N GLY A 218 -24.36 25.54 -1.24
CA GLY A 218 -25.70 25.54 -0.65
C GLY A 218 -26.78 25.27 -1.70
N CYS A 219 -27.64 24.28 -1.43
CA CYS A 219 -28.81 23.93 -2.25
C CYS A 219 -30.11 24.07 -1.46
N GLU A 220 -30.34 25.20 -0.79
CA GLU A 220 -31.71 25.58 -0.44
C GLU A 220 -32.47 25.88 -1.75
N PRO A 221 -33.58 25.18 -2.06
CA PRO A 221 -34.35 25.48 -3.25
C PRO A 221 -34.99 26.86 -3.10
N ASP A 222 -34.53 27.82 -3.91
CA ASP A 222 -35.15 29.14 -3.97
C ASP A 222 -36.59 28.97 -4.47
N LEU A 223 -37.55 29.22 -3.57
CA LEU A 223 -38.98 29.15 -3.85
C LEU A 223 -39.43 30.14 -4.95
N ALA A 224 -38.55 31.04 -5.40
CA ALA A 224 -38.75 31.91 -6.55
C ALA A 224 -38.41 31.24 -7.91
N GLU A 225 -37.44 30.32 -7.98
CA GLU A 225 -36.95 29.74 -9.25
C GLU A 225 -36.72 28.21 -9.17
N PRO A 226 -37.78 27.39 -9.33
CA PRO A 226 -37.72 25.94 -9.18
C PRO A 226 -37.03 25.19 -10.34
N ASP A 227 -36.66 25.88 -11.42
CA ASP A 227 -36.09 25.30 -12.64
C ASP A 227 -34.56 25.53 -12.76
N LYS A 228 -33.90 25.98 -11.69
CA LYS A 228 -32.47 26.27 -11.69
C LYS A 228 -31.67 24.97 -11.55
N GLU A 229 -31.15 24.47 -12.67
CA GLU A 229 -30.21 23.34 -12.68
C GLU A 229 -29.03 23.62 -11.73
N CYS A 230 -28.69 22.60 -10.92
CA CYS A 230 -27.48 22.63 -10.11
C CYS A 230 -26.27 22.54 -11.04
N ASP A 231 -25.27 23.39 -10.82
CA ASP A 231 -24.06 23.39 -11.63
C ASP A 231 -23.15 22.24 -11.16
N ASP A 232 -23.00 21.18 -11.98
CA ASP A 232 -22.17 20.00 -11.71
C ASP A 232 -20.64 20.31 -11.71
N THR A 233 -20.26 21.58 -11.54
CA THR A 233 -18.86 21.99 -11.44
C THR A 233 -18.27 21.58 -10.10
N VAL A 234 -17.18 20.80 -10.15
CA VAL A 234 -16.34 20.44 -8.99
C VAL A 234 -16.00 21.72 -8.20
N THR A 235 -16.52 21.80 -6.97
CA THR A 235 -16.31 22.97 -6.11
C THR A 235 -14.85 23.07 -5.67
N GLU A 236 -14.42 24.31 -5.36
CA GLU A 236 -13.05 24.58 -4.89
C GLU A 236 -12.68 23.76 -3.63
N ALA A 237 -13.67 23.43 -2.81
CA ALA A 237 -13.53 22.56 -1.65
C ALA A 237 -13.35 21.07 -2.02
N SER A 238 -14.06 20.56 -3.02
CA SER A 238 -13.85 19.19 -3.54
C SER A 238 -12.45 19.06 -4.15
N ALA A 239 -11.97 20.09 -4.86
CA ALA A 239 -10.60 20.16 -5.35
C ALA A 239 -9.54 20.17 -4.22
N GLN A 240 -9.79 20.88 -3.11
CA GLN A 240 -8.93 20.84 -1.92
C GLN A 240 -8.92 19.45 -1.26
N CYS A 241 -10.05 18.76 -1.16
CA CYS A 241 -10.07 17.41 -0.60
C CYS A 241 -9.44 16.37 -1.53
N MET A 242 -9.56 16.53 -2.85
CA MET A 242 -8.77 15.74 -3.81
C MET A 242 -7.27 15.95 -3.58
N ALA A 243 -6.81 17.18 -3.31
CA ALA A 243 -5.41 17.45 -2.98
C ALA A 243 -4.95 16.75 -1.68
N ALA A 244 -5.83 16.51 -0.71
CA ALA A 244 -5.53 15.72 0.48
C ALA A 244 -5.26 14.23 0.18
N THR A 245 -5.68 13.72 -0.98
CA THR A 245 -5.27 12.39 -1.48
C THR A 245 -3.89 12.39 -2.16
N LEU A 246 -3.42 13.56 -2.63
CA LEU A 246 -2.17 13.74 -3.36
C LEU A 246 -0.95 13.89 -2.43
N GLN A 247 -0.85 13.01 -1.44
CA GLN A 247 0.25 13.00 -0.49
C GLN A 247 1.42 12.13 -0.97
N PRO A 248 2.68 12.51 -0.71
CA PRO A 248 3.83 11.65 -0.98
C PRO A 248 3.77 10.37 -0.15
N GLY A 249 4.37 9.29 -0.64
CA GLY A 249 4.35 7.99 0.03
C GLY A 249 4.88 8.02 1.47
N THR A 250 5.78 8.97 1.79
CA THR A 250 6.27 9.23 3.16
C THR A 250 5.18 9.56 4.19
N SER A 251 3.99 10.00 3.77
CA SER A 251 2.83 10.26 4.64
C SER A 251 1.98 9.01 4.96
N LEU A 252 2.30 7.84 4.40
CA LEU A 252 1.57 6.60 4.70
C LEU A 252 1.72 6.20 6.17
N VAL A 253 0.61 6.11 6.90
CA VAL A 253 0.57 5.60 8.29
C VAL A 253 0.42 4.07 8.34
N ALA A 254 -0.16 3.48 7.30
CA ALA A 254 -0.14 2.03 7.08
C ALA A 254 -0.13 1.71 5.58
N SER A 255 0.38 0.52 5.26
CA SER A 255 0.26 -0.08 3.93
C SER A 255 0.23 -1.59 4.05
N GLY A 256 -0.41 -2.26 3.09
CA GLY A 256 -0.42 -3.70 3.00
C GLY A 256 -0.84 -4.21 1.64
N TYR A 257 -0.80 -5.53 1.51
CA TYR A 257 -1.45 -6.25 0.42
C TYR A 257 -2.06 -7.55 0.93
N CYS A 258 -3.06 -8.05 0.23
CA CYS A 258 -3.52 -9.43 0.37
C CYS A 258 -3.24 -10.20 -0.92
N LEU A 259 -2.41 -11.25 -0.85
CA LEU A 259 -2.12 -12.15 -1.97
C LEU A 259 -3.15 -13.29 -2.00
N TYR A 260 -3.79 -13.51 -3.15
CA TYR A 260 -4.66 -14.64 -3.44
C TYR A 260 -3.90 -15.66 -4.32
N SER A 261 -3.43 -16.75 -3.70
CA SER A 261 -2.60 -17.76 -4.36
C SER A 261 -2.93 -19.15 -3.79
N SER A 262 -2.01 -20.12 -3.92
CA SER A 262 -2.07 -21.44 -3.26
C SER A 262 -2.26 -21.38 -1.74
N SER A 263 -1.98 -20.24 -1.14
CA SER A 263 -2.43 -19.82 0.18
C SER A 263 -2.70 -18.31 0.15
N THR A 264 -3.52 -17.81 1.07
CA THR A 264 -3.85 -16.39 1.17
C THR A 264 -2.98 -15.72 2.23
N PHE A 265 -2.26 -14.67 1.86
CA PHE A 265 -1.34 -13.96 2.75
C PHE A 265 -1.78 -12.51 2.91
N PHE A 266 -1.82 -12.01 4.14
CA PHE A 266 -2.04 -10.60 4.45
C PHE A 266 -0.71 -10.01 4.94
N CYS A 267 -0.13 -9.10 4.16
CA CYS A 267 1.12 -8.42 4.47
C CYS A 267 0.79 -7.00 4.94
N LEU A 268 1.40 -6.54 6.04
CA LEU A 268 1.07 -5.28 6.69
C LEU A 268 2.31 -4.58 7.24
N THR A 269 2.38 -3.26 7.08
CA THR A 269 3.24 -2.38 7.86
C THR A 269 2.44 -1.22 8.47
N LEU A 270 2.88 -0.78 9.65
CA LEU A 270 2.39 0.39 10.38
C LEU A 270 3.54 1.40 10.62
N GLY A 271 4.54 1.42 9.74
CA GLY A 271 5.75 2.24 9.88
C GLY A 271 6.83 1.69 10.83
N ALA A 272 6.62 0.50 11.40
CA ALA A 272 7.56 -0.17 12.32
C ALA A 272 7.82 -1.64 11.92
N GLY A 273 8.32 -1.83 10.70
CA GLY A 273 8.60 -3.13 10.10
C GLY A 273 7.37 -3.80 9.47
N VAL A 274 7.61 -4.93 8.81
CA VAL A 274 6.59 -5.69 8.07
C VAL A 274 6.20 -6.94 8.83
N GLN A 275 4.90 -7.24 8.88
CA GLN A 275 4.35 -8.49 9.40
C GLN A 275 3.58 -9.20 8.30
N MET A 276 3.69 -10.52 8.22
CA MET A 276 2.91 -11.32 7.28
C MET A 276 2.12 -12.41 8.00
N PHE A 277 0.83 -12.45 7.70
CA PHE A 277 -0.13 -13.40 8.23
C PHE A 277 -0.59 -14.33 7.09
N THR A 278 -0.93 -15.57 7.41
CA THR A 278 -1.50 -16.55 6.47
C THR A 278 -2.91 -16.91 6.93
N LEU A 279 -3.87 -16.99 6.00
CA LEU A 279 -5.26 -17.34 6.32
C LEU A 279 -5.38 -18.84 6.61
N ASP A 280 -5.74 -19.19 7.84
CA ASP A 280 -6.26 -20.52 8.16
C ASP A 280 -7.75 -20.56 7.82
N THR A 281 -8.08 -21.26 6.74
CA THR A 281 -9.46 -21.42 6.24
C THR A 281 -10.34 -22.30 7.15
N SER A 282 -9.75 -23.05 8.09
CA SER A 282 -10.46 -23.92 9.04
C SER A 282 -11.16 -23.11 10.13
N ILE A 283 -10.55 -21.99 10.54
CA ILE A 283 -11.07 -21.07 11.57
C ILE A 283 -11.47 -19.70 11.00
N GLY A 284 -11.09 -19.41 9.75
CA GLY A 284 -11.39 -18.15 9.07
C GLY A 284 -10.52 -16.97 9.54
N GLU A 285 -9.32 -17.22 10.05
CA GLU A 285 -8.45 -16.19 10.63
C GLU A 285 -7.07 -16.09 10.00
N PHE A 286 -6.57 -14.85 9.92
CA PHE A 286 -5.20 -14.57 9.53
C PHE A 286 -4.28 -14.79 10.74
N VAL A 287 -3.34 -15.73 10.64
CA VAL A 287 -2.38 -16.10 11.70
C VAL A 287 -0.98 -15.64 11.32
N LEU A 288 -0.26 -15.01 12.24
CA LEU A 288 1.09 -14.48 12.02
C LEU A 288 2.07 -15.61 11.70
N THR A 289 2.65 -15.60 10.49
CA THR A 289 3.59 -16.61 10.01
C THR A 289 5.00 -16.06 9.79
N HIS A 290 5.15 -14.78 9.42
CA HIS A 290 6.45 -14.14 9.25
C HIS A 290 6.50 -12.84 10.08
N PRO A 291 6.95 -12.91 11.35
CA PRO A 291 7.09 -11.75 12.21
C PRO A 291 8.35 -10.94 11.84
N ASN A 292 8.23 -9.61 11.75
CA ASN A 292 9.30 -8.69 11.38
C ASN A 292 10.07 -9.17 10.13
N LEU A 293 9.32 -9.36 9.04
CA LEU A 293 9.87 -9.78 7.75
C LEU A 293 10.93 -8.77 7.27
N LYS A 294 12.07 -9.31 6.82
CA LYS A 294 13.16 -8.56 6.20
C LYS A 294 13.50 -9.19 4.86
N ILE A 295 13.62 -8.34 3.85
CA ILE A 295 14.07 -8.75 2.52
C ILE A 295 15.57 -9.08 2.59
N PRO A 296 16.07 -10.11 1.88
CA PRO A 296 17.51 -10.33 1.76
C PRO A 296 18.23 -9.12 1.17
N ASP A 297 19.45 -8.82 1.63
CA ASP A 297 20.24 -7.68 1.14
C ASP A 297 20.51 -7.76 -0.37
N ARG A 298 20.63 -8.98 -0.89
CA ARG A 298 20.85 -9.33 -2.29
C ARG A 298 20.18 -10.67 -2.62
N GLY A 299 19.64 -10.81 -3.82
CA GLY A 299 19.07 -12.06 -4.33
C GLY A 299 19.79 -12.63 -5.55
N SER A 300 19.07 -13.46 -6.30
CA SER A 300 19.52 -14.07 -7.57
C SER A 300 18.38 -14.21 -8.58
N ILE A 301 17.37 -13.34 -8.46
CA ILE A 301 16.14 -13.33 -9.27
C ILE A 301 15.89 -11.90 -9.76
N TYR A 302 15.51 -11.73 -11.03
CA TYR A 302 14.87 -10.50 -11.50
C TYR A 302 13.50 -10.81 -12.12
N SER A 303 12.63 -9.82 -12.08
CA SER A 303 11.21 -9.95 -12.43
C SER A 303 10.71 -8.77 -13.22
N MET A 304 10.75 -8.91 -14.54
CA MET A 304 10.35 -7.88 -15.51
C MET A 304 9.76 -8.54 -16.76
N ASN A 305 8.86 -7.85 -17.47
CA ASN A 305 8.31 -8.34 -18.73
C ASN A 305 9.31 -8.16 -19.89
N GLU A 306 10.22 -9.12 -20.09
CA GLU A 306 11.26 -9.05 -21.13
C GLU A 306 10.74 -8.93 -22.57
N ALA A 307 9.45 -9.15 -22.86
CA ALA A 307 8.89 -8.82 -24.16
C ALA A 307 9.04 -7.33 -24.51
N ASN A 308 9.07 -6.47 -23.49
CA ASN A 308 9.28 -5.02 -23.65
C ASN A 308 10.77 -4.61 -23.64
N ARG A 309 11.72 -5.55 -23.44
CA ARG A 309 13.15 -5.27 -23.30
C ARG A 309 13.76 -4.44 -24.45
N PRO A 310 13.39 -4.60 -25.73
CA PRO A 310 13.91 -3.74 -26.79
C PRO A 310 13.62 -2.24 -26.58
N PHE A 311 12.51 -1.92 -25.90
CA PHE A 311 11.95 -0.57 -25.69
C PHE A 311 12.27 0.04 -24.32
N TRP A 312 12.94 -0.70 -23.44
CA TRP A 312 13.45 -0.16 -22.17
C TRP A 312 14.62 0.80 -22.40
N ASP A 313 14.90 1.64 -21.42
CA ASP A 313 16.07 2.51 -21.46
C ASP A 313 17.40 1.72 -21.50
N PRO A 314 18.47 2.30 -22.10
CA PRO A 314 19.77 1.64 -22.18
C PRO A 314 20.40 1.19 -20.84
N PRO A 315 20.42 1.99 -19.74
CA PRO A 315 21.01 1.52 -18.49
C PRO A 315 20.33 0.27 -17.93
N LEU A 316 19.00 0.19 -17.95
CA LEU A 316 18.29 -0.99 -17.49
C LEU A 316 18.55 -2.22 -18.38
N ARG A 317 18.59 -2.05 -19.70
CA ARG A 317 18.90 -3.15 -20.62
C ARG A 317 20.29 -3.71 -20.40
N ALA A 318 21.29 -2.84 -20.19
CA ALA A 318 22.66 -3.23 -19.89
C ALA A 318 22.75 -3.98 -18.55
N TYR A 319 22.13 -3.44 -17.50
CA TYR A 319 22.10 -4.09 -16.19
C TYR A 319 21.47 -5.49 -16.24
N VAL A 320 20.29 -5.64 -16.85
CA VAL A 320 19.63 -6.95 -16.99
C VAL A 320 20.45 -7.91 -17.85
N GLU A 321 21.19 -7.43 -18.84
CA GLU A 321 22.13 -8.25 -19.62
C GLU A 321 23.29 -8.78 -18.77
N ASP A 322 23.89 -7.93 -17.94
CA ASP A 322 24.98 -8.33 -17.05
C ASP A 322 24.50 -9.28 -15.94
N LEU A 323 23.28 -9.09 -15.40
CA LEU A 323 22.65 -10.08 -14.51
C LEU A 323 22.45 -11.45 -15.19
N GLN A 324 22.04 -11.47 -16.46
CA GLN A 324 21.87 -12.71 -17.24
C GLN A 324 23.20 -13.38 -17.59
N MET A 325 24.28 -12.62 -17.73
CA MET A 325 25.61 -13.14 -18.05
C MET A 325 26.46 -13.47 -16.80
N GLY A 326 25.96 -13.21 -15.59
CA GLY A 326 26.75 -13.37 -14.35
C GLY A 326 27.89 -12.35 -14.24
N LYS A 327 27.69 -11.15 -14.79
CA LYS A 327 28.64 -10.02 -14.79
C LYS A 327 28.25 -8.90 -13.83
N GLY A 328 27.05 -8.96 -13.25
CA GLY A 328 26.69 -8.10 -12.10
C GLY A 328 27.57 -8.40 -10.88
N GLU A 329 27.50 -7.56 -9.86
CA GLU A 329 28.43 -7.55 -8.71
C GLU A 329 28.40 -8.83 -7.87
N SER A 330 27.37 -9.66 -8.00
CA SER A 330 27.29 -10.97 -7.33
C SER A 330 28.05 -12.09 -8.05
N GLU A 331 28.48 -11.87 -9.30
CA GLU A 331 29.08 -12.86 -10.21
C GLU A 331 28.19 -14.11 -10.47
N VAL A 332 26.90 -14.05 -10.11
CA VAL A 332 25.91 -15.12 -10.30
C VAL A 332 24.97 -14.78 -11.44
N THR A 333 24.67 -15.76 -12.30
CA THR A 333 23.59 -15.63 -13.31
C THR A 333 22.23 -15.57 -12.63
N TYR A 334 21.50 -14.47 -12.78
CA TYR A 334 20.17 -14.30 -12.18
C TYR A 334 19.13 -15.09 -12.96
N THR A 335 18.15 -15.60 -12.21
CA THR A 335 17.02 -16.35 -12.73
C THR A 335 15.85 -15.42 -13.05
N SER A 336 15.38 -15.43 -14.30
CA SER A 336 14.15 -14.72 -14.69
C SER A 336 12.91 -15.37 -14.04
N ARG A 337 12.06 -14.56 -13.38
CA ARG A 337 10.74 -14.96 -12.86
C ARG A 337 9.77 -13.81 -13.03
N TYR A 338 8.71 -13.99 -13.79
CA TYR A 338 7.66 -12.99 -13.96
C TYR A 338 6.30 -13.69 -13.92
N ILE A 339 5.48 -13.37 -12.93
CA ILE A 339 4.12 -13.90 -12.75
C ILE A 339 3.13 -13.04 -13.56
N GLY A 340 3.35 -11.73 -13.59
CA GLY A 340 2.44 -10.78 -14.26
C GLY A 340 1.33 -10.24 -13.34
N SER A 341 1.46 -10.43 -12.02
CA SER A 341 0.72 -9.73 -10.96
C SER A 341 1.77 -9.04 -10.08
N MET A 342 1.57 -7.74 -9.81
CA MET A 342 2.51 -6.98 -8.98
C MET A 342 2.59 -7.58 -7.57
N VAL A 343 1.45 -7.90 -6.95
CA VAL A 343 1.39 -8.52 -5.62
C VAL A 343 2.12 -9.86 -5.60
N GLY A 344 1.92 -10.72 -6.60
CA GLY A 344 2.60 -12.01 -6.69
C GLY A 344 4.12 -11.90 -6.86
N ASP A 345 4.58 -11.01 -7.75
CA ASP A 345 6.00 -10.81 -8.02
C ASP A 345 6.73 -10.06 -6.89
N VAL A 346 6.09 -9.08 -6.25
CA VAL A 346 6.63 -8.36 -5.07
C VAL A 346 6.65 -9.27 -3.84
N HIS A 347 5.62 -10.10 -3.60
CA HIS A 347 5.61 -11.06 -2.50
C HIS A 347 6.79 -12.05 -2.56
N ARG A 348 7.07 -12.58 -3.76
CA ARG A 348 8.26 -13.42 -3.98
C ARG A 348 9.55 -12.65 -3.71
N THR A 349 9.66 -11.42 -4.20
CA THR A 349 10.83 -10.55 -4.03
C THR A 349 11.10 -10.26 -2.55
N LEU A 350 10.05 -10.01 -1.75
CA LEU A 350 10.14 -9.82 -0.30
C LEU A 350 10.68 -11.05 0.46
N LEU A 351 10.34 -12.27 0.03
CA LEU A 351 10.73 -13.51 0.69
C LEU A 351 12.09 -14.06 0.23
N TYR A 352 12.42 -13.93 -1.05
CA TYR A 352 13.61 -14.55 -1.66
C TYR A 352 14.68 -13.55 -2.12
N GLY A 353 14.40 -12.25 -2.01
CA GLY A 353 15.27 -11.19 -2.50
C GLY A 353 15.30 -11.10 -4.02
N GLY A 354 16.17 -10.24 -4.52
CA GLY A 354 16.30 -9.91 -5.93
C GLY A 354 15.49 -8.66 -6.28
N LEU A 355 15.07 -8.57 -7.55
CA LEU A 355 14.52 -7.34 -8.12
C LEU A 355 13.17 -7.57 -8.81
N PHE A 356 12.21 -6.70 -8.53
CA PHE A 356 11.02 -6.50 -9.36
C PHE A 356 11.14 -5.19 -10.13
N GLY A 357 10.71 -5.19 -11.39
CA GLY A 357 10.68 -3.99 -12.21
C GLY A 357 9.50 -3.96 -13.18
N TYR A 358 8.83 -2.81 -13.20
CA TYR A 358 7.94 -2.38 -14.25
C TYR A 358 8.44 -1.02 -14.77
N PRO A 359 9.47 -1.04 -15.65
CA PRO A 359 10.07 0.19 -16.17
C PRO A 359 9.17 0.91 -17.17
N ALA A 360 9.57 2.12 -17.54
CA ALA A 360 8.99 2.82 -18.67
C ALA A 360 9.41 2.15 -20.00
N ASP A 361 8.56 2.28 -21.01
CA ASP A 361 8.83 1.84 -22.38
C ASP A 361 8.39 2.92 -23.38
N ASP A 362 8.64 2.73 -24.68
CA ASP A 362 8.34 3.74 -25.70
C ASP A 362 6.84 4.05 -25.86
N LYS A 363 5.94 3.11 -25.46
CA LYS A 363 4.48 3.31 -25.41
C LYS A 363 4.08 3.93 -24.06
N ASN A 364 4.57 3.38 -22.96
CA ASN A 364 4.29 3.79 -21.59
C ASN A 364 5.46 4.62 -21.04
N ARG A 365 5.63 5.84 -21.55
CA ARG A 365 6.81 6.68 -21.26
C ARG A 365 7.00 7.04 -19.78
N ASN A 366 5.89 7.06 -19.03
CA ASN A 366 5.86 7.29 -17.59
C ASN A 366 5.62 5.97 -16.81
N GLY A 367 5.84 4.79 -17.41
CA GLY A 367 5.48 3.49 -16.82
C GLY A 367 3.97 3.17 -16.90
N LYS A 368 3.57 1.99 -16.40
CA LYS A 368 2.15 1.57 -16.30
C LYS A 368 1.59 1.74 -14.88
N ILE A 369 2.39 1.41 -13.86
CA ILE A 369 1.99 1.34 -12.45
C ILE A 369 1.62 2.74 -11.93
N ARG A 370 0.51 2.87 -11.20
CA ARG A 370 0.05 4.15 -10.63
C ARG A 370 0.70 4.41 -9.27
N LEU A 371 1.00 5.68 -9.00
CA LEU A 371 1.78 6.10 -7.85
C LEU A 371 1.06 5.83 -6.52
N LEU A 372 -0.19 6.30 -6.39
CA LEU A 372 -0.89 6.31 -5.10
C LEU A 372 -1.28 4.93 -4.58
N TYR A 373 -1.90 4.09 -5.42
CA TYR A 373 -2.55 2.85 -4.96
C TYR A 373 -1.79 1.56 -5.32
N GLU A 374 -0.76 1.61 -6.18
CA GLU A 374 0.13 0.47 -6.45
C GLU A 374 1.56 0.73 -5.94
N ALA A 375 2.23 1.77 -6.46
CA ALA A 375 3.68 1.93 -6.28
C ALA A 375 4.10 2.40 -4.89
N ALA A 376 3.49 3.47 -4.34
CA ALA A 376 3.82 3.98 -3.01
C ALA A 376 3.48 2.98 -1.88
N PRO A 377 2.32 2.28 -1.88
CA PRO A 377 2.03 1.23 -0.90
C PRO A 377 3.06 0.11 -0.92
N MET A 378 3.45 -0.38 -2.10
CA MET A 378 4.46 -1.44 -2.25
C MET A 378 5.87 -0.95 -1.89
N ALA A 379 6.24 0.28 -2.26
CA ALA A 379 7.50 0.90 -1.87
C ALA A 379 7.62 1.01 -0.34
N TYR A 380 6.56 1.44 0.36
CA TYR A 380 6.56 1.56 1.81
C TYR A 380 6.77 0.20 2.50
N LEU A 381 6.10 -0.85 2.03
CA LEU A 381 6.32 -2.22 2.53
C LEU A 381 7.76 -2.69 2.30
N VAL A 382 8.33 -2.45 1.12
CA VAL A 382 9.69 -2.87 0.76
C VAL A 382 10.72 -2.15 1.62
N GLU A 383 10.62 -0.83 1.79
CA GLU A 383 11.51 -0.05 2.66
C GLU A 383 11.40 -0.46 4.13
N GLN A 384 10.18 -0.73 4.63
CA GLN A 384 9.97 -1.25 5.98
C GLN A 384 10.53 -2.67 6.17
N ALA A 385 10.64 -3.46 5.10
CA ALA A 385 11.37 -4.71 5.05
C ALA A 385 12.91 -4.55 4.92
N GLY A 386 13.42 -3.33 4.75
CA GLY A 386 14.85 -3.03 4.55
C GLY A 386 15.33 -3.03 3.09
N GLY A 387 14.41 -3.09 2.14
CA GLY A 387 14.68 -2.95 0.71
C GLY A 387 14.69 -1.50 0.24
N LEU A 388 14.77 -1.32 -1.08
CA LEU A 388 14.71 -0.01 -1.72
C LEU A 388 13.68 -0.01 -2.86
N ALA A 389 13.16 1.17 -3.17
CA ALA A 389 12.17 1.39 -4.22
C ALA A 389 12.42 2.71 -4.97
N THR A 390 12.61 2.64 -6.28
CA THR A 390 13.00 3.78 -7.14
C THR A 390 12.32 3.74 -8.50
N THR A 391 12.19 4.91 -9.13
CA THR A 391 11.85 5.08 -10.56
C THR A 391 13.01 4.78 -11.51
N GLY A 392 14.16 4.35 -10.97
CA GLY A 392 15.48 4.35 -11.62
C GLY A 392 16.28 5.63 -11.33
N LYS A 393 15.60 6.73 -10.95
CA LYS A 393 16.22 8.04 -10.71
C LYS A 393 15.83 8.75 -9.41
N THR A 394 14.62 8.52 -8.91
CA THR A 394 14.13 9.13 -7.67
C THR A 394 13.59 8.01 -6.78
N ARG A 395 13.72 8.14 -5.47
CA ARG A 395 13.06 7.24 -4.52
C ARG A 395 11.54 7.41 -4.61
N ILE A 396 10.79 6.32 -4.68
CA ILE A 396 9.34 6.37 -4.98
C ILE A 396 8.56 7.12 -3.88
N MET A 397 8.98 6.95 -2.63
CA MET A 397 8.31 7.53 -1.46
C MET A 397 8.36 9.06 -1.41
N ASP A 398 9.34 9.69 -2.07
CA ASP A 398 9.56 11.15 -2.06
C ASP A 398 8.90 11.87 -3.24
N LEU A 399 8.20 11.12 -4.11
CA LEU A 399 7.42 11.69 -5.20
C LEU A 399 6.14 12.32 -4.66
N VAL A 400 5.95 13.62 -4.92
CA VAL A 400 4.69 14.33 -4.66
C VAL A 400 3.74 14.06 -5.84
N PRO A 401 2.59 13.40 -5.62
CA PRO A 401 1.61 13.13 -6.67
C PRO A 401 1.09 14.42 -7.31
N GLN A 402 0.97 14.43 -8.63
CA GLN A 402 0.41 15.54 -9.41
C GLN A 402 -1.06 15.32 -9.78
N ASN A 403 -1.53 14.07 -9.74
CA ASN A 403 -2.92 13.66 -9.91
C ASN A 403 -3.10 12.23 -9.40
N VAL A 404 -4.36 11.82 -9.16
CA VAL A 404 -4.72 10.55 -8.52
C VAL A 404 -4.21 9.33 -9.31
N HIS A 405 -4.27 9.39 -10.64
CA HIS A 405 -3.91 8.30 -11.54
C HIS A 405 -2.49 8.41 -12.12
N GLN A 406 -1.61 9.21 -11.51
CA GLN A 406 -0.25 9.43 -12.01
C GLN A 406 0.51 8.11 -12.14
N ARG A 407 0.97 7.78 -13.36
CA ARG A 407 1.80 6.60 -13.62
C ARG A 407 3.27 6.90 -13.39
N ILE A 408 4.00 5.92 -12.85
CA ILE A 408 5.45 5.96 -12.70
C ILE A 408 6.10 4.62 -13.12
N PRO A 409 7.36 4.63 -13.58
CA PRO A 409 8.16 3.41 -13.64
C PRO A 409 8.53 2.96 -12.23
N VAL A 410 8.61 1.65 -12.01
CA VAL A 410 8.89 1.06 -10.69
C VAL A 410 10.03 0.06 -10.79
N ILE A 411 11.03 0.20 -9.92
CA ILE A 411 12.10 -0.78 -9.66
C ILE A 411 12.23 -0.89 -8.15
N LEU A 412 12.05 -2.09 -7.59
CA LEU A 412 12.13 -2.31 -6.15
C LEU A 412 12.63 -3.71 -5.79
N GLY A 413 13.11 -3.86 -4.55
CA GLY A 413 13.54 -5.16 -4.04
C GLY A 413 14.73 -5.07 -3.09
N SER A 414 15.60 -6.08 -3.18
CA SER A 414 16.82 -6.21 -2.38
C SER A 414 17.69 -4.95 -2.50
N PRO A 415 18.16 -4.38 -1.38
CA PRO A 415 18.81 -3.07 -1.37
C PRO A 415 20.10 -3.04 -2.20
N ASP A 416 20.90 -4.10 -2.24
CA ASP A 416 22.11 -4.13 -3.07
C ASP A 416 21.81 -4.26 -4.56
N ASP A 417 20.81 -5.06 -4.94
CA ASP A 417 20.36 -5.22 -6.33
C ASP A 417 19.75 -3.90 -6.89
N VAL A 418 19.07 -3.13 -6.05
CA VAL A 418 18.52 -1.81 -6.43
C VAL A 418 19.63 -0.76 -6.51
N ARG A 419 20.60 -0.74 -5.58
CA ARG A 419 21.77 0.16 -5.65
C ARG A 419 22.66 -0.13 -6.85
N GLU A 420 22.84 -1.40 -7.19
CA GLU A 420 23.58 -1.80 -8.38
C GLU A 420 22.85 -1.34 -9.65
N CYS A 421 21.53 -1.60 -9.77
CA CYS A 421 20.72 -1.07 -10.85
C CYS A 421 20.86 0.46 -10.99
N ARG A 422 20.83 1.17 -9.85
CA ARG A 422 21.00 2.62 -9.82
C ARG A 422 22.36 3.08 -10.35
N ARG A 423 23.46 2.37 -10.06
CA ARG A 423 24.80 2.67 -10.61
C ARG A 423 24.82 2.65 -12.15
N TYR A 424 24.00 1.82 -12.82
CA TYR A 424 23.88 1.87 -14.27
C TYR A 424 23.18 3.15 -14.74
N TYR A 425 22.08 3.56 -14.09
CA TYR A 425 21.43 4.85 -14.38
C TYR A 425 22.36 6.05 -14.15
N ASP A 426 23.16 6.04 -13.07
CA ASP A 426 24.12 7.10 -12.78
C ASP A 426 25.28 7.12 -13.78
N ALA A 427 25.82 5.96 -14.17
CA ALA A 427 26.88 5.86 -15.17
C ALA A 427 26.44 6.44 -16.53
N PHE A 428 25.22 6.12 -16.98
CA PHE A 428 24.63 6.63 -18.23
C PHE A 428 24.24 8.12 -18.17
N THR A 429 24.10 8.72 -16.98
CA THR A 429 23.79 10.16 -16.82
C THR A 429 25.02 11.00 -16.49
N SER A 430 26.13 10.38 -16.07
CA SER A 430 27.38 11.08 -15.76
C SER A 430 28.06 11.68 -17.01
N THR A 431 28.40 12.97 -16.94
CA THR A 431 28.98 13.72 -18.07
C THR A 431 30.48 13.49 -18.30
N ALA A 432 31.15 12.75 -17.41
CA ALA A 432 32.62 12.68 -17.34
C ALA A 432 33.25 11.50 -18.12
N THR A 433 32.46 10.52 -18.57
CA THR A 433 32.98 9.22 -19.08
C THR A 433 32.31 8.72 -20.36
N MET A 434 31.40 9.48 -20.97
CA MET A 434 30.62 9.07 -22.14
C MET A 434 30.99 9.85 -23.40
N ASP A 435 31.09 9.12 -24.52
CA ASP A 435 31.32 9.63 -25.88
C ASP A 435 30.24 10.65 -26.32
N ASP A 436 30.61 11.59 -27.19
CA ASP A 436 29.72 12.62 -27.76
C ASP A 436 28.98 12.12 -29.02
N SER A 437 28.74 10.82 -29.11
CA SER A 437 27.98 10.21 -30.21
C SER A 437 26.53 10.69 -30.25
N GLU A 438 25.94 10.72 -31.44
CA GLU A 438 24.52 11.05 -31.63
C GLU A 438 23.60 10.13 -30.81
N GLU A 439 24.01 8.88 -30.60
CA GLU A 439 23.27 7.93 -29.77
C GLU A 439 23.33 8.32 -28.28
N ALA A 440 24.51 8.70 -27.75
CA ALA A 440 24.64 9.22 -26.40
C ALA A 440 23.87 10.54 -26.20
N GLN A 441 23.86 11.43 -27.19
CA GLN A 441 23.03 12.65 -27.15
C GLN A 441 21.53 12.34 -27.21
N ALA A 442 21.10 11.41 -28.06
CA ALA A 442 19.70 10.95 -28.11
C ALA A 442 19.29 10.23 -26.81
N ILE A 443 20.22 9.61 -26.09
CA ILE A 443 19.99 9.06 -24.76
C ILE A 443 19.89 10.19 -23.73
N ARG A 444 20.80 11.17 -23.71
CA ARG A 444 20.68 12.38 -22.86
C ARG A 444 19.30 13.02 -23.06
N THR A 445 18.92 13.32 -24.31
CA THR A 445 17.60 13.90 -24.62
C THR A 445 16.48 13.01 -24.10
N ARG A 446 16.44 11.71 -24.43
CA ARG A 446 15.36 10.80 -23.94
C ARG A 446 15.36 10.58 -22.43
N CYS A 447 16.49 10.73 -21.76
CA CYS A 447 16.59 10.61 -20.30
C CYS A 447 16.15 11.89 -19.60
N PHE A 448 16.48 13.07 -20.11
CA PHE A 448 16.06 14.35 -19.52
C PHE A 448 14.65 14.78 -19.98
N SER A 449 14.20 14.38 -21.17
CA SER A 449 12.86 14.67 -21.73
C SER A 449 11.74 13.76 -21.19
N ARG A 450 11.85 13.30 -19.94
CA ARG A 450 10.93 12.34 -19.30
C ARG A 450 10.76 12.59 -17.79
N LEU A 451 11.09 13.80 -17.29
CA LEU A 451 10.71 14.19 -15.93
C LEU A 451 9.49 15.10 -16.02
N THR A 452 8.50 14.85 -15.18
CA THR A 452 7.30 15.67 -15.04
C THR A 452 7.66 17.03 -14.41
N PRO A 453 6.93 18.13 -14.69
CA PRO A 453 7.18 19.42 -14.06
C PRO A 453 7.37 19.32 -12.54
N GLY A 454 8.47 19.87 -12.02
CA GLY A 454 8.72 19.96 -10.58
C GLY A 454 9.31 18.70 -9.92
N GLN A 455 9.68 17.65 -10.67
CA GLN A 455 10.26 16.45 -10.08
C GLN A 455 11.64 16.69 -9.46
N LEU A 456 11.77 16.26 -8.20
CA LEU A 456 13.02 16.24 -7.42
C LEU A 456 13.98 15.19 -7.99
N LEU A 457 15.20 15.61 -8.32
CA LEU A 457 16.27 14.73 -8.76
C LEU A 457 17.13 14.35 -7.55
N ASP A 458 16.75 13.26 -6.90
CA ASP A 458 17.59 12.64 -5.87
C ASP A 458 18.73 11.84 -6.52
N THR A 459 19.93 12.40 -6.43
CA THR A 459 21.19 11.81 -6.89
C THR A 459 21.84 10.88 -5.86
N THR A 460 21.20 10.67 -4.70
CA THR A 460 21.83 10.07 -3.53
C THR A 460 21.11 8.86 -2.92
N MET A 461 19.78 8.73 -3.04
CA MET A 461 18.92 7.72 -2.40
C MET A 461 18.93 7.69 -0.86
N ASP A 462 20.03 8.11 -0.23
CA ASP A 462 20.26 8.09 1.22
C ASP A 462 20.19 9.50 1.87
N THR A 463 20.01 10.57 1.09
CA THR A 463 19.88 11.96 1.57
C THR A 463 18.79 12.75 0.82
N THR A 464 18.36 13.88 1.38
CA THR A 464 17.44 14.81 0.70
C THR A 464 18.06 15.32 -0.62
N PRO A 465 17.30 15.40 -1.72
CA PRO A 465 17.81 15.93 -2.99
C PRO A 465 18.34 17.37 -2.87
N ASP A 466 19.32 17.74 -3.69
CA ASP A 466 19.86 19.11 -3.73
C ASP A 466 19.23 20.00 -4.83
N SER A 467 18.49 19.39 -5.78
CA SER A 467 17.95 20.11 -6.96
C SER A 467 16.63 19.55 -7.52
N ILE A 468 15.95 20.36 -8.32
CA ILE A 468 14.63 20.13 -8.92
C ILE A 468 14.72 20.33 -10.42
N ALA A 469 14.13 19.41 -11.19
CA ALA A 469 13.88 19.60 -12.60
C ALA A 469 12.51 20.23 -12.82
N LEU A 470 12.45 21.25 -13.67
CA LEU A 470 11.22 21.92 -14.11
C LEU A 470 11.00 21.59 -15.59
N ASP A 471 9.74 21.41 -15.94
CA ASP A 471 9.20 21.41 -17.31
C ASP A 471 8.14 22.51 -17.29
N THR A 472 8.47 23.70 -17.81
CA THR A 472 7.52 24.83 -17.86
C THR A 472 6.49 24.69 -19.00
N THR A 473 6.62 23.64 -19.82
CA THR A 473 5.86 23.42 -21.06
C THR A 473 4.76 22.37 -20.95
N GLY A 474 4.81 21.48 -19.96
CA GLY A 474 3.83 20.42 -19.71
C GLY A 474 3.86 19.28 -20.72
N ASP A 475 4.91 19.19 -21.56
CA ASP A 475 5.06 18.14 -22.58
C ASP A 475 5.94 16.96 -22.10
N GLY A 476 6.39 17.01 -20.85
CA GLY A 476 7.29 16.05 -20.21
C GLY A 476 8.76 16.35 -20.42
N THR A 477 9.12 17.50 -21.02
CA THR A 477 10.51 17.86 -21.32
C THR A 477 11.08 18.88 -20.34
N VAL A 478 12.21 18.53 -19.71
CA VAL A 478 12.88 19.42 -18.75
C VAL A 478 13.57 20.56 -19.48
N ASP A 479 13.08 21.77 -19.28
CA ASP A 479 13.66 23.00 -19.79
C ASP A 479 14.61 23.68 -18.79
N LYS A 480 14.50 23.35 -17.49
CA LYS A 480 15.29 24.01 -16.42
C LYS A 480 15.58 23.10 -15.23
N VAL A 481 16.73 23.30 -14.58
CA VAL A 481 17.09 22.66 -13.29
C VAL A 481 17.47 23.77 -12.29
N VAL A 482 16.94 23.69 -11.07
CA VAL A 482 17.12 24.71 -10.02
C VAL A 482 17.48 24.08 -8.66
N PRO A 483 18.21 24.77 -7.76
CA PRO A 483 18.44 24.30 -6.39
C PRO A 483 17.12 24.14 -5.60
N ILE A 484 17.05 23.21 -4.63
CA ILE A 484 15.85 23.06 -3.79
C ILE A 484 15.48 24.35 -3.06
N GLU A 485 16.47 25.14 -2.63
CA GLU A 485 16.26 26.41 -1.90
C GLU A 485 15.43 27.45 -2.69
N ASP A 486 15.32 27.28 -4.01
CA ASP A 486 14.56 28.14 -4.92
C ASP A 486 13.17 27.57 -5.31
N LYS A 487 12.77 26.41 -4.79
CA LYS A 487 11.54 25.67 -5.18
C LYS A 487 10.29 26.56 -5.24
N ASP A 488 10.04 27.33 -4.19
CA ASP A 488 8.79 28.09 -4.04
C ASP A 488 8.66 29.24 -5.04
N LYS A 489 9.77 29.67 -5.66
CA LYS A 489 9.79 30.72 -6.72
C LYS A 489 9.24 30.23 -8.06
N TYR A 490 9.01 28.92 -8.22
CA TYR A 490 8.59 28.30 -9.48
C TYR A 490 7.34 27.43 -9.36
N ILE A 491 6.74 27.32 -8.16
CA ILE A 491 5.50 26.57 -7.93
C ILE A 491 4.27 27.51 -7.86
N VAL A 492 4.47 28.79 -7.57
CA VAL A 492 3.39 29.78 -7.61
C VAL A 492 3.23 30.28 -9.04
N GLY A 493 2.15 29.86 -9.70
CA GLY A 493 1.71 30.42 -10.97
C GLY A 493 0.99 31.76 -10.77
N GLU A 494 1.75 32.84 -10.68
CA GLU A 494 1.28 34.21 -10.99
C GLU A 494 2.19 34.81 -12.08
N ASP A 495 1.59 35.62 -12.96
CA ASP A 495 2.19 36.34 -14.10
C ASP A 495 2.71 35.52 -15.31
N ALA A 496 1.79 34.91 -16.07
CA ALA A 496 1.90 34.73 -17.53
C ALA A 496 0.52 34.72 -18.24
#